data_AF-A0A6P3X347-F1
#
_entry.id   AF-A0A6P3X347-F1
#
_cell.length_a   1.000
_cell.length_b   1.000
_cell.length_c   1.000
_cell.angle_alpha   90.00
_cell.angle_beta   90.00
_cell.angle_gamma   90.00
#
_symmetry.space_group_name_H-M   'P 1'
#
loop_
_entity.id
_entity.type
_entity.pdbx_description
1 polymer ?
#
loop_
_entity_poly.entity_id
_entity_poly.type
_entity_poly.pdbx_seq_one_letter_code
_entity_poly.pdbx_strand_id
1 'polypeptide(L)'
;MEISIFNENDSVLLVGEGNFSFSVALLQQNLNINFIATCYEPSTNQEATKKNIEHLQNNGICVLCGIDATKLEECPSLKSKLFDKIIFNFPHVGGKMRIEKNRDLLKNFFVSSAKMIKENGQVLVTLCKGQGGTAMDNPKRRWDDSWKIVEMAAHGNLILTRIEPFLWQSFPNYVVTGYKSLEKQFHTVGSLTHCFTKSEQPTIHNIAPSNKINSFKYTIDNITWKEITSNVQNVSDYDIKTLCVTACVREQDSIAKPLRSIKKKSKHNNPQYFVDIKQVRTIGGNGGDGELTFLQLWVNDQAGPDGGDGGNGGHVIFEASTDVKDLGHVLPVIEAEDGEKGYSKDCFGKNAQHNVIKVPIGTIVRDLTGKILCDLNQSGMMFIAARGGAGGHGNAFFKSDVNQSPKICEYGAIGENLQYLLEIRSMAHVGLIGLPNAGKSTLLQAISRAKPKIAAYPFTTLRPHIGMIQYDDYEQVAVADMPGLIEDSHKNKGLGITFLKHAERCATLVFIIDITLDEPWRSFEMLRYEINQFNPKLNDRPLLIVANKMDLPNAEVNLQLFQEHVNMPVIPISAKMGTNISKLLREIKILYDNFKIDEPEKNNEGNEEF
;
A
#
# COMPACT_ATOMS: atom_id res chain seq x y z
N MET A 1 -10.58 8.24 -37.88
CA MET A 1 -10.03 9.14 -38.90
C MET A 1 -10.54 8.71 -40.26
N GLU A 2 -11.70 9.23 -40.59
CA GLU A 2 -12.20 9.26 -41.97
C GLU A 2 -11.63 10.49 -42.69
N ILE A 3 -11.59 10.44 -44.02
CA ILE A 3 -11.18 11.58 -44.85
C ILE A 3 -12.12 12.78 -44.64
N SER A 4 -13.38 12.51 -44.29
CA SER A 4 -14.42 13.50 -43.97
C SER A 4 -14.07 14.44 -42.80
N ILE A 5 -13.01 14.15 -42.05
CA ILE A 5 -12.59 15.00 -40.94
C ILE A 5 -11.94 16.30 -41.43
N PHE A 6 -11.34 16.30 -42.63
CA PHE A 6 -10.65 17.45 -43.21
C PHE A 6 -11.63 18.35 -43.97
N ASN A 7 -11.54 19.66 -43.75
CA ASN A 7 -12.26 20.67 -44.52
C ASN A 7 -11.33 21.30 -45.56
N GLU A 8 -11.89 21.82 -46.65
CA GLU A 8 -11.12 22.58 -47.65
C GLU A 8 -10.39 23.76 -46.99
N ASN A 9 -9.12 23.94 -47.35
CA ASN A 9 -8.22 24.99 -46.85
C ASN A 9 -7.81 24.88 -45.37
N ASP A 10 -8.08 23.76 -44.70
CA ASP A 10 -7.57 23.52 -43.33
C ASP A 10 -6.04 23.69 -43.27
N SER A 11 -5.55 24.37 -42.24
CA SER A 11 -4.13 24.36 -41.86
C SER A 11 -3.84 23.18 -40.92
N VAL A 12 -3.07 22.20 -41.39
CA VAL A 12 -2.82 20.94 -40.68
C VAL A 12 -1.35 20.80 -40.29
N LEU A 13 -1.07 20.38 -39.05
CA LEU A 13 0.27 20.01 -38.60
C LEU A 13 0.31 18.49 -38.35
N LEU A 14 1.16 17.78 -39.10
CA LEU A 14 1.44 16.36 -38.88
C LEU A 14 2.70 16.23 -38.02
N VAL A 15 2.57 15.53 -36.89
CA VAL A 15 3.59 15.42 -35.86
C VAL A 15 4.11 14.00 -35.74
N GLY A 16 5.44 13.84 -35.75
CA GLY A 16 6.12 12.57 -35.50
C GLY A 16 6.08 11.58 -36.67
N GLU A 17 6.10 12.07 -37.90
CA GLU A 17 6.13 11.27 -39.12
C GLU A 17 7.50 10.60 -39.30
N GLY A 18 7.67 9.32 -38.93
CA GLY A 18 8.98 8.65 -39.03
C GLY A 18 9.49 8.46 -40.48
N ASN A 19 8.61 8.20 -41.44
CA ASN A 19 8.97 7.96 -42.86
C ASN A 19 8.19 8.82 -43.86
N PHE A 20 7.36 9.75 -43.37
CA PHE A 20 6.48 10.62 -44.17
C PHE A 20 5.48 9.90 -45.09
N SER A 21 5.24 8.59 -44.89
CA SER A 21 4.33 7.82 -45.75
C SER A 21 2.87 8.23 -45.59
N PHE A 22 2.46 8.68 -44.40
CA PHE A 22 1.11 9.22 -44.18
C PHE A 22 0.95 10.56 -44.90
N SER A 23 1.94 11.44 -44.79
CA SER A 23 1.97 12.73 -45.50
C SER A 23 1.82 12.57 -47.01
N VAL A 24 2.51 11.60 -47.60
CA VAL A 24 2.38 11.27 -49.03
C VAL A 24 0.99 10.71 -49.35
N ALA A 25 0.48 9.79 -48.52
CA ALA A 25 -0.86 9.24 -48.70
C ALA A 25 -1.95 10.32 -48.58
N LEU A 26 -1.78 11.30 -47.69
CA LEU A 26 -2.68 12.44 -47.51
C LEU A 26 -2.67 13.36 -48.75
N LEU A 27 -1.50 13.64 -49.30
CA LEU A 27 -1.34 14.43 -50.52
C LEU A 27 -2.07 13.77 -51.72
N GLN A 28 -2.01 12.44 -51.82
CA GLN A 28 -2.68 11.67 -52.87
C GLN A 28 -4.22 11.71 -52.81
N GLN A 29 -4.80 12.05 -51.64
CA GLN A 29 -6.27 12.17 -51.49
C GLN A 29 -6.83 13.48 -52.06
N ASN A 30 -5.98 14.42 -52.47
CA ASN A 30 -6.38 15.66 -53.17
C ASN A 30 -7.41 16.52 -52.40
N LEU A 31 -7.28 16.60 -51.07
CA LEU A 31 -8.25 17.23 -50.17
C LEU A 31 -8.20 18.78 -50.12
N ASN A 32 -7.38 19.42 -50.96
CA ASN A 32 -7.16 20.87 -50.96
C ASN A 32 -6.87 21.46 -49.57
N ILE A 33 -5.94 20.85 -48.83
CA ILE A 33 -5.51 21.27 -47.48
C ILE A 33 -4.06 21.75 -47.48
N ASN A 34 -3.74 22.66 -46.56
CA ASN A 34 -2.37 23.16 -46.36
C ASN A 34 -1.76 22.47 -45.14
N PHE A 35 -0.78 21.59 -45.34
CA PHE A 35 -0.18 20.88 -44.21
C PHE A 35 1.34 21.00 -44.12
N ILE A 36 1.84 20.88 -42.89
CA ILE A 36 3.27 20.82 -42.56
C ILE A 36 3.53 19.46 -41.93
N ALA A 37 4.53 18.74 -42.43
CA ALA A 37 4.91 17.44 -41.91
C ALA A 37 6.20 17.54 -41.08
N THR A 38 6.20 16.96 -39.88
CA THR A 38 7.34 17.03 -38.97
C THR A 38 7.80 15.65 -38.49
N CYS A 39 9.10 15.47 -38.31
CA CYS A 39 9.68 14.27 -37.71
C CYS A 39 10.65 14.59 -36.57
N TYR A 40 10.85 13.64 -35.67
CA TYR A 40 11.75 13.79 -34.53
C TYR A 40 13.21 13.53 -34.89
N GLU A 41 13.50 12.62 -35.83
CA GLU A 41 14.88 12.32 -36.23
C GLU A 41 15.51 13.48 -37.04
N PRO A 42 16.72 13.94 -36.68
CA PRO A 42 17.40 15.03 -37.39
C PRO A 42 18.02 14.58 -38.72
N SER A 43 18.26 13.28 -38.93
CA SER A 43 18.83 12.72 -40.17
C SER A 43 18.25 11.34 -40.48
N THR A 44 17.86 11.13 -41.75
CA THR A 44 17.24 9.87 -42.22
C THR A 44 18.20 9.10 -43.13
N ASN A 45 18.66 7.93 -42.67
CA ASN A 45 19.61 7.08 -43.42
C ASN A 45 18.98 6.21 -44.51
N GLN A 46 17.65 6.24 -44.69
CA GLN A 46 16.95 5.41 -45.66
C GLN A 46 16.58 6.16 -46.94
N GLU A 47 16.87 5.55 -48.09
CA GLU A 47 16.52 6.08 -49.42
C GLU A 47 15.01 6.28 -49.60
N ALA A 48 14.18 5.40 -49.04
CA ALA A 48 12.72 5.51 -49.12
C ALA A 48 12.19 6.79 -48.45
N THR A 49 12.73 7.15 -47.28
CA THR A 49 12.34 8.39 -46.58
C THR A 49 12.79 9.63 -47.35
N LYS A 50 13.99 9.61 -47.95
CA LYS A 50 14.48 10.71 -48.80
C LYS A 50 13.57 10.93 -50.01
N LYS A 51 13.16 9.86 -50.69
CA LYS A 51 12.20 9.93 -51.81
C LYS A 51 10.87 10.55 -51.40
N ASN A 52 10.33 10.19 -50.23
CA ASN A 52 9.09 10.77 -49.73
C ASN A 52 9.23 12.26 -49.41
N ILE A 53 10.35 12.67 -48.80
CA ILE A 53 10.63 14.08 -48.49
C ILE A 53 10.75 14.88 -49.80
N GLU A 54 11.54 14.41 -50.77
CA GLU A 54 11.68 15.05 -52.08
C GLU A 54 10.33 15.17 -52.80
N HIS A 55 9.51 14.11 -52.76
CA HIS A 55 8.18 14.13 -53.35
C HIS A 55 7.26 15.18 -52.71
N LEU A 56 7.25 15.29 -51.38
CA LEU A 56 6.46 16.29 -50.66
C LEU A 56 6.94 17.72 -50.96
N GLN A 57 8.25 17.95 -50.94
CA GLN A 57 8.84 19.26 -51.22
C GLN A 57 8.59 19.71 -52.67
N ASN A 58 8.69 18.79 -53.64
CA ASN A 58 8.37 19.06 -55.05
C ASN A 58 6.89 19.44 -55.26
N ASN A 59 6.00 19.01 -54.38
CA ASN A 59 4.58 19.39 -54.37
C ASN A 59 4.29 20.59 -53.44
N GLY A 60 5.32 21.32 -53.00
CA GLY A 60 5.17 22.55 -52.22
C GLY A 60 4.87 22.34 -50.73
N ILE A 61 4.96 21.11 -50.21
CA ILE A 61 4.70 20.80 -48.80
C ILE A 61 5.94 21.10 -47.96
N CYS A 62 5.75 21.79 -46.84
CA CYS A 62 6.82 22.08 -45.89
C CYS A 62 7.10 20.84 -45.01
N VAL A 63 8.35 20.38 -45.04
CA VAL A 63 8.82 19.24 -44.22
C VAL A 63 9.89 19.74 -43.25
N LEU A 64 9.72 19.44 -41.95
CA LEU A 64 10.65 19.86 -40.89
C LEU A 64 11.15 18.63 -40.11
N CYS A 65 12.47 18.46 -40.04
CA CYS A 65 13.11 17.37 -39.29
C CYS A 65 13.69 17.85 -37.96
N GLY A 66 13.87 16.94 -36.99
CA GLY A 66 14.42 17.27 -35.67
C GLY A 66 13.45 18.02 -34.75
N ILE A 67 12.15 17.90 -34.96
CA ILE A 67 11.11 18.59 -34.19
C ILE A 67 10.62 17.72 -33.04
N ASP A 68 10.71 18.24 -31.82
CA ASP A 68 10.16 17.60 -30.63
C ASP A 68 8.67 17.93 -30.48
N ALA A 69 7.83 16.90 -30.59
CA ALA A 69 6.38 16.98 -30.42
C ALA A 69 5.96 17.54 -29.05
N THR A 70 6.81 17.45 -28.03
CA THR A 70 6.53 17.95 -26.68
C THR A 70 6.81 19.44 -26.51
N LYS A 71 7.43 20.08 -27.52
CA LYS A 71 7.96 21.44 -27.49
C LYS A 71 7.81 22.14 -28.85
N LEU A 72 6.65 21.98 -29.49
CA LEU A 72 6.36 22.55 -30.80
C LEU A 72 6.51 24.08 -30.82
N GLU A 73 6.24 24.76 -29.69
CA GLU A 73 6.38 26.21 -29.55
C GLU A 73 7.83 26.71 -29.54
N GLU A 74 8.79 25.84 -29.24
CA GLU A 74 10.22 26.16 -29.26
C GLU A 74 10.76 26.21 -30.71
N CYS A 75 10.04 25.60 -31.68
CA CYS A 75 10.44 25.59 -33.08
C CYS A 75 10.20 26.97 -33.75
N PRO A 76 11.26 27.68 -34.21
CA PRO A 76 11.12 29.01 -34.80
C PRO A 76 10.19 29.04 -36.02
N SER A 77 10.20 27.98 -36.84
CA SER A 77 9.40 27.86 -38.06
C SER A 77 7.91 27.65 -37.81
N LEU A 78 7.54 27.20 -36.60
CA LEU A 78 6.16 26.93 -36.21
C LEU A 78 5.60 27.98 -35.24
N LYS A 79 6.46 28.70 -34.50
CA LYS A 79 6.10 29.61 -33.40
C LYS A 79 5.06 30.69 -33.74
N SER A 80 4.96 31.12 -35.00
CA SER A 80 4.01 32.13 -35.45
C SER A 80 2.76 31.59 -36.16
N LYS A 81 2.61 30.27 -36.27
CA LYS A 81 1.51 29.63 -37.00
C LYS A 81 0.50 28.99 -36.05
N LEU A 82 -0.79 29.12 -36.40
CA LEU A 82 -1.88 28.41 -35.75
C LEU A 82 -2.52 27.42 -36.72
N PHE A 83 -2.87 26.24 -36.22
CA PHE A 83 -3.39 25.13 -37.01
C PHE A 83 -4.87 24.89 -36.72
N ASP A 84 -5.64 24.59 -37.76
CA ASP A 84 -7.00 24.04 -37.62
C ASP A 84 -6.94 22.62 -37.06
N LYS A 85 -5.92 21.84 -37.46
CA LYS A 85 -5.75 20.46 -37.01
C LYS A 85 -4.31 20.13 -36.68
N ILE A 86 -4.09 19.47 -35.54
CA ILE A 86 -2.78 18.92 -35.16
C ILE A 86 -2.94 17.41 -35.01
N ILE A 87 -2.21 16.63 -35.79
CA ILE A 87 -2.36 15.18 -35.87
C ILE A 87 -1.10 14.49 -35.39
N PHE A 88 -1.24 13.58 -34.42
CA PHE A 88 -0.17 12.71 -33.95
C PHE A 88 -0.60 11.25 -33.99
N ASN A 89 -0.11 10.53 -35.01
CA ASN A 89 -0.46 9.13 -35.23
C ASN A 89 0.55 8.21 -34.54
N PHE A 90 0.05 7.30 -33.69
CA PHE A 90 0.82 6.26 -33.00
C PHE A 90 2.05 6.77 -32.21
N PRO A 91 1.89 7.81 -31.35
CA PRO A 91 2.98 8.38 -30.56
C PRO A 91 3.61 7.33 -29.64
N HIS A 92 4.95 7.26 -29.55
CA HIS A 92 5.63 6.34 -28.63
C HIS A 92 7.05 6.78 -28.28
N VAL A 93 7.50 6.53 -27.05
CA VAL A 93 8.86 6.92 -26.56
C VAL A 93 9.93 5.85 -26.84
N GLY A 94 9.55 4.72 -27.41
CA GLY A 94 10.45 3.58 -27.59
C GLY A 94 10.81 2.84 -26.29
N GLY A 95 11.04 1.53 -26.40
CA GLY A 95 11.31 0.61 -25.28
C GLY A 95 10.16 -0.35 -25.02
N LYS A 96 10.46 -1.54 -24.47
CA LYS A 96 9.40 -2.42 -23.92
C LYS A 96 8.79 -1.77 -22.67
N MET A 97 7.46 -1.68 -22.63
CA MET A 97 6.64 -1.43 -21.44
C MET A 97 7.02 -0.18 -20.62
N ARG A 98 6.76 1.02 -21.18
CA ARG A 98 6.95 2.30 -20.48
C ARG A 98 5.70 3.18 -20.54
N ILE A 99 4.59 2.68 -19.99
CA ILE A 99 3.29 3.38 -20.01
C ILE A 99 3.41 4.79 -19.41
N GLU A 100 4.14 4.96 -18.31
CA GLU A 100 4.40 6.27 -17.70
C GLU A 100 5.06 7.24 -18.68
N LYS A 101 6.08 6.78 -19.45
CA LYS A 101 6.74 7.65 -20.42
C LYS A 101 5.85 8.02 -21.60
N ASN A 102 4.99 7.10 -22.05
CA ASN A 102 4.02 7.39 -23.11
C ASN A 102 2.94 8.37 -22.62
N ARG A 103 2.55 8.29 -21.35
CA ARG A 103 1.69 9.28 -20.70
C ARG A 103 2.37 10.64 -20.63
N ASP A 104 3.64 10.71 -20.23
CA ASP A 104 4.41 11.95 -20.20
C ASP A 104 4.56 12.57 -21.60
N LEU A 105 4.82 11.74 -22.62
CA LEU A 105 4.85 12.16 -24.03
C LEU A 105 3.52 12.79 -24.44
N LEU A 106 2.40 12.10 -24.22
CA LEU A 106 1.07 12.61 -24.56
C LEU A 106 0.75 13.89 -23.80
N LYS A 107 1.01 13.91 -22.48
CA LYS A 107 0.78 15.07 -21.63
C LYS A 107 1.50 16.30 -22.18
N ASN A 108 2.81 16.19 -22.41
CA ASN A 108 3.60 17.32 -22.88
C ASN A 108 3.23 17.71 -24.32
N PHE A 109 2.92 16.74 -25.17
CA PHE A 109 2.38 16.99 -26.51
C PHE A 109 1.06 17.79 -26.45
N PHE A 110 0.10 17.40 -25.63
CA PHE A 110 -1.17 18.13 -25.52
C PHE A 110 -0.98 19.55 -24.98
N VAL A 111 -0.10 19.73 -23.98
CA VAL A 111 0.26 21.06 -23.45
C VAL A 111 0.89 21.95 -24.52
N SER A 112 1.77 21.40 -25.35
CA SER A 112 2.42 22.12 -26.45
C SER A 112 1.42 22.43 -27.58
N SER A 113 0.64 21.43 -28.01
CA SER A 113 -0.36 21.54 -29.07
C SER A 113 -1.45 22.57 -28.77
N ALA A 114 -1.89 22.65 -27.51
CA ALA A 114 -2.91 23.61 -27.09
C ALA A 114 -2.51 25.09 -27.29
N LYS A 115 -1.21 25.38 -27.39
CA LYS A 115 -0.68 26.73 -27.68
C LYS A 115 -0.67 27.06 -29.17
N MET A 116 -0.75 26.05 -30.03
CA MET A 116 -0.56 26.17 -31.48
C MET A 116 -1.83 25.88 -32.28
N ILE A 117 -2.93 25.59 -31.59
CA ILE A 117 -4.22 25.33 -32.20
C ILE A 117 -5.09 26.57 -32.20
N LYS A 118 -5.87 26.78 -33.26
CA LYS A 118 -6.90 27.83 -33.31
C LYS A 118 -8.01 27.53 -32.29
N GLU A 119 -8.83 28.52 -31.95
CA GLU A 119 -9.91 28.38 -30.95
C GLU A 119 -10.88 27.24 -31.27
N ASN A 120 -11.26 27.08 -32.54
CA ASN A 120 -12.12 25.99 -33.01
C ASN A 120 -11.35 24.81 -33.62
N GLY A 121 -10.03 24.75 -33.42
CA GLY A 121 -9.21 23.69 -33.98
C GLY A 121 -9.30 22.38 -33.20
N GLN A 122 -8.86 21.29 -33.84
CA GLN A 122 -8.89 19.94 -33.29
C GLN A 122 -7.49 19.31 -33.16
N VAL A 123 -7.18 18.72 -32.00
CA VAL A 123 -6.02 17.84 -31.82
C VAL A 123 -6.47 16.40 -31.99
N LEU A 124 -5.87 15.67 -32.91
CA LEU A 124 -6.20 14.28 -33.22
C LEU A 124 -5.04 13.38 -32.84
N VAL A 125 -5.30 12.38 -32.00
CA VAL A 125 -4.31 11.39 -31.59
C VAL A 125 -4.82 9.99 -31.85
N THR A 126 -4.08 9.23 -32.68
CA THR A 126 -4.42 7.85 -33.03
C THR A 126 -3.61 6.87 -32.19
N LEU A 127 -4.29 5.95 -31.52
CA LEU A 127 -3.68 4.92 -30.68
C LEU A 127 -4.09 3.51 -31.11
N CYS A 128 -3.21 2.53 -30.89
CA CYS A 128 -3.54 1.13 -31.17
C CYS A 128 -4.65 0.63 -30.24
N LYS A 129 -5.35 -0.41 -30.72
CA LYS A 129 -6.46 -1.09 -30.04
C LYS A 129 -6.19 -1.30 -28.53
N GLY A 130 -7.04 -0.70 -27.68
CA GLY A 130 -7.00 -0.88 -26.23
C GLY A 130 -6.08 0.06 -25.46
N GLN A 131 -5.32 0.94 -26.13
CA GLN A 131 -4.33 1.80 -25.46
C GLN A 131 -4.94 3.06 -24.85
N GLY A 132 -6.04 3.61 -25.37
CA GLY A 132 -6.54 4.94 -25.01
C GLY A 132 -7.00 5.07 -23.55
N GLY A 133 -7.59 4.01 -22.99
CA GLY A 133 -8.24 4.05 -21.68
C GLY A 133 -9.65 4.63 -21.73
N THR A 134 -10.28 4.62 -22.90
CA THR A 134 -11.65 5.12 -23.12
C THR A 134 -12.66 3.98 -23.11
N ALA A 135 -13.95 4.29 -22.95
CA ALA A 135 -14.99 3.26 -22.94
C ALA A 135 -15.14 2.53 -24.30
N MET A 136 -14.67 3.14 -25.39
CA MET A 136 -14.68 2.60 -26.75
C MET A 136 -13.51 1.64 -27.04
N ASP A 137 -12.49 1.59 -26.18
CA ASP A 137 -11.39 0.65 -26.31
C ASP A 137 -11.88 -0.79 -26.12
N ASN A 138 -11.59 -1.65 -27.09
CA ASN A 138 -11.87 -3.08 -27.03
C ASN A 138 -10.60 -3.84 -27.42
N PRO A 139 -9.99 -4.71 -26.58
CA PRO A 139 -10.40 -5.03 -25.23
C PRO A 139 -10.19 -3.83 -24.30
N LYS A 140 -11.10 -3.66 -23.33
CA LYS A 140 -10.96 -2.65 -22.29
C LYS A 140 -9.76 -3.00 -21.42
N ARG A 141 -8.70 -2.20 -21.49
CA ARG A 141 -7.59 -2.28 -20.53
C ARG A 141 -8.01 -1.68 -19.20
N ARG A 142 -7.38 -2.14 -18.13
CA ARG A 142 -7.52 -1.48 -16.83
C ARG A 142 -7.05 -0.03 -16.95
N TRP A 143 -7.74 0.88 -16.25
CA TRP A 143 -7.41 2.31 -16.27
C TRP A 143 -5.93 2.59 -15.98
N ASP A 144 -5.33 1.88 -15.01
CA ASP A 144 -3.93 1.99 -14.62
C ASP A 144 -2.93 1.42 -15.65
N ASP A 145 -3.38 0.56 -16.56
CA ASP A 145 -2.61 -0.04 -17.65
C ASP A 145 -2.90 0.59 -19.04
N SER A 146 -3.70 1.66 -19.05
CA SER A 146 -4.01 2.44 -20.26
C SER A 146 -3.13 3.69 -20.38
N TRP A 147 -3.17 4.37 -21.51
CA TRP A 147 -2.45 5.63 -21.71
C TRP A 147 -3.24 6.82 -21.19
N LYS A 148 -4.47 6.59 -20.71
CA LYS A 148 -5.33 7.60 -20.09
C LYS A 148 -5.39 8.89 -20.90
N ILE A 149 -5.63 8.74 -22.20
CA ILE A 149 -5.46 9.84 -23.16
C ILE A 149 -6.29 11.07 -22.80
N VAL A 150 -7.49 10.87 -22.26
CA VAL A 150 -8.38 11.96 -21.79
C VAL A 150 -7.78 12.71 -20.60
N GLU A 151 -7.17 12.00 -19.64
CA GLU A 151 -6.47 12.62 -18.50
C GLU A 151 -5.26 13.42 -18.99
N MET A 152 -4.51 12.89 -19.96
CA MET A 152 -3.34 13.58 -20.52
C MET A 152 -3.72 14.82 -21.34
N ALA A 153 -4.82 14.77 -22.09
CA ALA A 153 -5.35 15.92 -22.83
C ALA A 153 -5.85 17.03 -21.90
N ALA A 154 -6.45 16.69 -20.76
CA ALA A 154 -6.92 17.66 -19.78
C ALA A 154 -5.80 18.57 -19.24
N HIS A 155 -4.56 18.08 -19.17
CA HIS A 155 -3.41 18.93 -18.81
C HIS A 155 -3.15 20.07 -19.80
N GLY A 156 -3.58 19.94 -21.05
CA GLY A 156 -3.53 20.99 -22.08
C GLY A 156 -4.83 21.80 -22.20
N ASN A 157 -5.79 21.68 -21.27
CA ASN A 157 -7.14 22.24 -21.38
C ASN A 157 -7.88 21.79 -22.66
N LEU A 158 -7.63 20.54 -23.07
CA LEU A 158 -8.29 19.92 -24.22
C LEU A 158 -9.32 18.90 -23.74
N ILE A 159 -10.52 18.96 -24.30
CA ILE A 159 -11.63 18.03 -23.99
C ILE A 159 -11.84 17.08 -25.14
N LEU A 160 -12.11 15.81 -24.83
CA LEU A 160 -12.43 14.80 -25.84
C LEU A 160 -13.83 15.06 -26.40
N THR A 161 -13.93 15.30 -27.70
CA THR A 161 -15.22 15.54 -28.38
C THR A 161 -15.72 14.33 -29.14
N ARG A 162 -14.82 13.57 -29.77
CA ARG A 162 -15.18 12.41 -30.60
C ARG A 162 -14.11 11.33 -30.57
N ILE A 163 -14.52 10.07 -30.69
CA ILE A 163 -13.65 8.92 -30.94
C ILE A 163 -14.13 8.24 -32.23
N GLU A 164 -13.21 7.97 -33.14
CA GLU A 164 -13.49 7.32 -34.42
C GLU A 164 -12.52 6.18 -34.70
N PRO A 165 -12.94 5.14 -35.45
CA PRO A 165 -12.01 4.12 -35.95
C PRO A 165 -11.00 4.74 -36.93
N PHE A 166 -9.75 4.29 -36.86
CA PHE A 166 -8.73 4.66 -37.85
C PHE A 166 -8.84 3.72 -39.07
N LEU A 167 -9.35 4.24 -40.19
CA LEU A 167 -9.52 3.49 -41.43
C LEU A 167 -8.21 3.47 -42.22
N TRP A 168 -7.29 2.56 -41.85
CA TRP A 168 -6.00 2.41 -42.52
C TRP A 168 -6.12 2.11 -44.03
N GLN A 169 -7.23 1.52 -44.46
CA GLN A 169 -7.52 1.22 -45.87
C GLN A 169 -7.68 2.48 -46.73
N SER A 170 -8.09 3.60 -46.12
CA SER A 170 -8.25 4.88 -46.81
C SER A 170 -6.90 5.54 -47.15
N PHE A 171 -5.78 5.03 -46.63
CA PHE A 171 -4.44 5.58 -46.84
C PHE A 171 -3.53 4.52 -47.50
N PRO A 172 -3.66 4.29 -48.82
CA PRO A 172 -2.83 3.32 -49.52
C PRO A 172 -1.34 3.69 -49.37
N ASN A 173 -0.49 2.68 -49.15
CA ASN A 173 0.96 2.82 -48.92
C ASN A 173 1.36 3.49 -47.60
N TYR A 174 0.44 3.76 -46.66
CA TYR A 174 0.81 4.21 -45.32
C TYR A 174 1.45 3.07 -44.52
N VAL A 175 2.72 3.24 -44.14
CA VAL A 175 3.50 2.25 -43.38
C VAL A 175 3.86 2.82 -42.01
N VAL A 176 3.29 2.23 -40.95
CA VAL A 176 3.57 2.61 -39.56
C VAL A 176 4.68 1.73 -39.00
N THR A 177 5.89 2.27 -38.87
CA THR A 177 7.04 1.56 -38.29
C THR A 177 7.18 1.83 -36.79
N GLY A 178 7.54 0.80 -36.00
CA GLY A 178 7.68 0.90 -34.54
C GLY A 178 9.11 0.67 -34.02
N TYR A 179 9.29 0.89 -32.72
CA TYR A 179 10.57 0.85 -31.98
C TYR A 179 11.48 -0.40 -32.16
N LYS A 180 11.00 -1.54 -32.68
CA LYS A 180 11.79 -2.78 -32.70
C LYS A 180 12.64 -3.01 -33.95
N SER A 181 12.49 -2.14 -34.94
CA SER A 181 13.22 -2.05 -36.21
C SER A 181 12.22 -1.50 -37.23
N LEU A 182 12.70 -0.89 -38.30
CA LEU A 182 11.88 -0.50 -39.46
C LEU A 182 11.17 -1.71 -40.12
N GLU A 183 11.46 -2.94 -39.67
CA GLU A 183 10.91 -4.20 -40.18
C GLU A 183 9.64 -4.67 -39.45
N LYS A 184 9.31 -4.11 -38.27
CA LYS A 184 8.11 -4.51 -37.52
C LYS A 184 7.08 -3.39 -37.43
N GLN A 185 6.03 -3.50 -38.24
CA GLN A 185 4.94 -2.54 -38.31
C GLN A 185 4.04 -2.60 -37.07
N PHE A 186 3.41 -1.47 -36.71
CA PHE A 186 2.35 -1.47 -35.70
C PHE A 186 1.12 -2.23 -36.21
N HIS A 187 0.44 -2.94 -35.32
CA HIS A 187 -0.90 -3.45 -35.62
C HIS A 187 -1.90 -2.29 -35.64
N THR A 188 -2.20 -1.79 -36.83
CA THR A 188 -3.14 -0.69 -37.06
C THR A 188 -4.61 -1.12 -37.00
N VAL A 189 -4.88 -2.43 -37.11
CA VAL A 189 -6.24 -2.99 -37.08
C VAL A 189 -6.93 -2.71 -35.75
N GLY A 190 -8.09 -2.05 -35.80
CA GLY A 190 -8.88 -1.68 -34.62
C GLY A 190 -8.31 -0.51 -33.82
N SER A 191 -7.44 0.30 -34.42
CA SER A 191 -6.94 1.54 -33.81
C SER A 191 -8.03 2.62 -33.77
N LEU A 192 -7.94 3.50 -32.78
CA LEU A 192 -8.91 4.56 -32.53
C LEU A 192 -8.23 5.93 -32.59
N THR A 193 -8.85 6.86 -33.31
CA THR A 193 -8.49 8.28 -33.35
C THR A 193 -9.35 9.04 -32.36
N HIS A 194 -8.70 9.74 -31.43
CA HIS A 194 -9.33 10.54 -30.39
C HIS A 194 -9.21 12.01 -30.79
N CYS A 195 -10.34 12.71 -30.89
CA CYS A 195 -10.42 14.10 -31.31
C CYS A 195 -10.67 15.00 -30.10
N PHE A 196 -9.85 16.03 -29.94
CA PHE A 196 -9.90 16.94 -28.82
C PHE A 196 -10.04 18.39 -29.28
N THR A 197 -10.81 19.20 -28.56
CA THR A 197 -10.92 20.65 -28.80
C THR A 197 -10.54 21.43 -27.55
N LYS A 198 -10.18 22.70 -27.73
CA LYS A 198 -9.85 23.59 -26.62
C LYS A 198 -11.11 23.87 -25.79
N SER A 199 -10.97 23.74 -24.47
CA SER A 199 -11.98 24.18 -23.52
C SER A 199 -11.50 25.46 -22.85
N GLU A 200 -12.43 26.37 -22.61
CA GLU A 200 -12.18 27.49 -21.71
C GLU A 200 -11.92 26.98 -20.30
N GLN A 201 -11.13 27.73 -19.54
CA GLN A 201 -10.93 27.43 -18.12
C GLN A 201 -12.25 27.61 -17.38
N PRO A 202 -12.58 26.70 -16.45
CA PRO A 202 -13.82 26.79 -15.71
C PRO A 202 -13.78 28.03 -14.79
N THR A 203 -14.66 28.99 -15.04
CA THR A 203 -14.85 30.20 -14.22
C THR A 203 -15.96 29.98 -13.18
N ILE A 204 -16.05 30.84 -12.15
CA ILE A 204 -17.16 30.79 -11.16
C ILE A 204 -18.54 30.79 -11.85
N HIS A 205 -18.64 31.46 -13.01
CA HIS A 205 -19.86 31.53 -13.81
C HIS A 205 -20.15 30.25 -14.62
N ASN A 206 -19.11 29.47 -14.97
CA ASN A 206 -19.24 28.21 -15.72
C ASN A 206 -19.29 26.95 -14.84
N ILE A 207 -18.87 27.02 -13.56
CA ILE A 207 -18.87 25.89 -12.62
C ILE A 207 -20.17 25.82 -11.81
N ALA A 208 -20.74 26.96 -11.44
CA ALA A 208 -21.91 27.03 -10.58
C ALA A 208 -23.20 27.23 -11.41
N PRO A 209 -24.25 26.43 -11.21
CA PRO A 209 -25.55 26.75 -11.79
C PRO A 209 -25.97 28.15 -11.32
N SER A 210 -26.48 28.96 -12.25
CA SER A 210 -26.89 30.35 -12.00
C SER A 210 -27.94 30.49 -10.88
N ASN A 211 -28.71 29.43 -10.63
CA ASN A 211 -29.70 29.34 -9.56
C ASN A 211 -29.21 28.40 -8.44
N LYS A 212 -29.12 28.92 -7.21
CA LYS A 212 -28.92 28.11 -6.01
C LYS A 212 -30.12 27.17 -5.82
N ILE A 213 -29.89 25.86 -5.91
CA ILE A 213 -30.90 24.86 -5.60
C ILE A 213 -31.18 24.91 -4.09
N ASN A 214 -32.42 25.22 -3.72
CA ASN A 214 -32.84 25.34 -2.33
C ASN A 214 -33.20 23.94 -1.80
N SER A 215 -32.24 23.27 -1.15
CA SER A 215 -32.31 21.86 -0.73
C SER A 215 -33.44 21.55 0.26
N PHE A 216 -33.97 22.56 0.95
CA PHE A 216 -35.06 22.39 1.93
C PHE A 216 -36.45 22.19 1.32
N LYS A 217 -36.61 22.33 0.00
CA LYS A 217 -37.92 22.19 -0.68
C LYS A 217 -38.20 20.78 -1.22
N TYR A 218 -37.25 19.85 -1.16
CA TYR A 218 -37.38 18.55 -1.82
C TYR A 218 -37.06 17.40 -0.85
N THR A 219 -38.02 16.49 -0.65
CA THR A 219 -37.80 15.18 -0.02
C THR A 219 -37.27 14.19 -1.07
N ILE A 220 -36.38 13.28 -0.62
CA ILE A 220 -35.52 12.41 -1.45
C ILE A 220 -36.30 11.58 -2.49
N ASP A 221 -37.60 11.35 -2.28
CA ASP A 221 -38.42 10.46 -3.11
C ASP A 221 -39.08 11.12 -4.34
N ASN A 222 -39.03 12.46 -4.47
CA ASN A 222 -39.77 13.19 -5.52
C ASN A 222 -38.89 14.01 -6.48
N ILE A 223 -37.60 13.67 -6.61
CA ILE A 223 -36.72 14.39 -7.53
C ILE A 223 -36.63 13.65 -8.86
N THR A 224 -37.27 14.17 -9.91
CA THR A 224 -37.08 13.66 -11.27
C THR A 224 -35.97 14.42 -12.00
N TRP A 225 -35.11 13.69 -12.73
CA TRP A 225 -33.96 14.27 -13.45
C TRP A 225 -34.34 15.39 -14.42
N LYS A 226 -35.57 15.38 -14.95
CA LYS A 226 -36.12 16.45 -15.81
C LYS A 226 -36.23 17.80 -15.11
N GLU A 227 -36.54 17.83 -13.81
CA GLU A 227 -36.71 19.07 -13.05
C GLU A 227 -35.35 19.74 -12.74
N ILE A 228 -34.31 18.94 -12.50
CA ILE A 228 -32.93 19.42 -12.28
C ILE A 228 -32.36 20.06 -13.56
N THR A 229 -32.67 19.51 -14.73
CA THR A 229 -32.14 19.98 -16.02
C THR A 229 -32.86 21.18 -16.63
N SER A 230 -33.97 21.62 -16.05
CA SER A 230 -34.82 22.71 -16.59
C SER A 230 -34.11 24.08 -16.68
N ASN A 231 -33.04 24.28 -15.90
CA ASN A 231 -32.25 25.52 -15.91
C ASN A 231 -31.12 25.55 -16.96
N VAL A 232 -30.95 24.49 -17.76
CA VAL A 232 -30.00 24.50 -18.88
C VAL A 232 -30.70 25.14 -20.09
N GLN A 233 -30.70 26.47 -20.13
CA GLN A 233 -31.12 27.19 -21.34
C GLN A 233 -30.11 26.92 -22.46
N ASN A 234 -30.64 26.49 -23.61
CA ASN A 234 -29.98 26.29 -24.90
C ASN A 234 -29.08 25.05 -25.04
N VAL A 235 -29.70 23.87 -25.03
CA VAL A 235 -29.19 22.73 -25.82
C VAL A 235 -30.37 22.13 -26.60
N SER A 236 -30.83 22.85 -27.63
CA SER A 236 -31.59 22.23 -28.71
C SER A 236 -30.60 21.66 -29.72
N ASP A 237 -30.77 20.38 -30.07
CA ASP A 237 -30.14 19.62 -31.17
C ASP A 237 -28.97 18.66 -30.88
N TYR A 238 -28.85 18.11 -29.68
CA TYR A 238 -28.09 16.85 -29.54
C TYR A 238 -28.83 15.81 -28.71
N ASP A 239 -28.99 14.64 -29.32
CA ASP A 239 -29.47 13.39 -28.73
C ASP A 239 -28.49 12.97 -27.61
N ILE A 240 -28.71 13.47 -26.40
CA ILE A 240 -27.98 13.05 -25.21
C ILE A 240 -28.53 11.68 -24.82
N LYS A 241 -28.02 10.62 -25.46
CA LYS A 241 -28.06 9.27 -24.86
C LYS A 241 -27.02 9.20 -23.74
N THR A 242 -27.45 9.71 -22.59
CA THR A 242 -27.11 9.27 -21.22
C THR A 242 -25.65 8.93 -20.97
N LEU A 243 -24.88 9.97 -20.64
CA LEU A 243 -23.80 9.84 -19.67
C LEU A 243 -24.41 9.30 -18.37
N CYS A 244 -24.40 7.98 -18.22
CA CYS A 244 -24.46 7.36 -16.91
C CYS A 244 -23.22 7.82 -16.16
N VAL A 245 -23.33 8.96 -15.49
CA VAL A 245 -22.58 9.19 -14.26
C VAL A 245 -22.97 8.00 -13.41
N THR A 246 -22.11 7.00 -13.33
CA THR A 246 -22.13 6.06 -12.22
C THR A 246 -22.09 6.94 -10.98
N ALA A 247 -23.27 7.21 -10.43
CA ALA A 247 -23.41 7.39 -9.01
C ALA A 247 -22.70 6.16 -8.45
N CYS A 248 -21.46 6.37 -8.02
CA CYS A 248 -20.85 5.51 -7.03
C CYS A 248 -21.73 5.65 -5.80
N VAL A 249 -22.86 4.93 -5.81
CA VAL A 249 -23.37 4.34 -4.60
C VAL A 249 -22.17 3.55 -4.10
N ARG A 250 -21.40 4.18 -3.21
CA ARG A 250 -20.52 3.42 -2.33
C ARG A 250 -21.49 2.51 -1.61
N GLU A 251 -21.64 1.28 -2.07
CA GLU A 251 -21.87 0.21 -1.13
C GLU A 251 -20.81 0.43 -0.06
N GLN A 252 -21.28 0.79 1.14
CA GLN A 252 -20.47 0.67 2.33
C GLN A 252 -20.19 -0.81 2.48
N ASP A 253 -19.19 -1.32 1.76
CA ASP A 253 -18.57 -2.58 2.10
C ASP A 253 -18.16 -2.43 3.58
N SER A 254 -18.76 -3.22 4.46
CA SER A 254 -18.43 -3.23 5.90
C SER A 254 -16.99 -3.65 6.19
N ILE A 255 -16.26 -4.11 5.17
CA ILE A 255 -14.91 -4.66 5.27
C ILE A 255 -13.89 -3.65 4.77
N ALA A 256 -12.88 -3.39 5.61
CA ALA A 256 -11.77 -2.50 5.32
C ALA A 256 -11.04 -2.89 4.02
N LYS A 257 -10.80 -1.93 3.13
CA LYS A 257 -10.15 -2.17 1.84
C LYS A 257 -8.62 -2.14 1.99
N PRO A 258 -7.90 -3.12 1.43
CA PRO A 258 -6.45 -3.12 1.48
C PRO A 258 -5.90 -1.95 0.65
N LEU A 259 -5.23 -0.96 1.27
CA LEU A 259 -4.63 0.12 0.48
C LEU A 259 -3.40 -0.42 -0.27
N ARG A 260 -3.32 -0.08 -1.57
CA ARG A 260 -2.17 -0.42 -2.40
C ARG A 260 -1.05 0.60 -2.18
N SER A 261 0.19 0.13 -2.19
CA SER A 261 1.37 1.00 -2.06
C SER A 261 1.49 1.94 -3.26
N ILE A 262 1.36 3.25 -3.00
CA ILE A 262 1.73 4.34 -3.93
C ILE A 262 3.16 4.85 -3.60
N LYS A 263 3.76 4.39 -2.50
CA LYS A 263 5.04 4.92 -1.99
C LYS A 263 6.23 4.27 -2.70
N LYS A 264 7.15 5.11 -3.20
CA LYS A 264 8.43 4.65 -3.77
C LYS A 264 9.21 3.82 -2.74
N LYS A 265 9.90 2.77 -3.19
CA LYS A 265 10.78 1.93 -2.35
C LYS A 265 11.76 2.81 -1.57
N SER A 266 11.89 2.56 -0.26
CA SER A 266 12.88 3.21 0.61
C SER A 266 14.30 3.06 0.05
N LYS A 267 15.08 4.14 0.10
CA LYS A 267 16.50 4.19 -0.30
C LYS A 267 17.46 3.80 0.83
N HIS A 268 16.98 3.63 2.05
CA HIS A 268 17.85 3.31 3.19
C HIS A 268 18.25 1.83 3.18
N ASN A 269 19.55 1.58 3.32
CA ASN A 269 20.16 0.24 3.36
C ASN A 269 20.26 -0.37 4.76
N ASN A 270 19.87 0.34 5.83
CA ASN A 270 19.92 -0.26 7.17
C ASN A 270 18.71 -1.17 7.41
N PRO A 271 18.89 -2.49 7.57
CA PRO A 271 17.81 -3.36 7.99
C PRO A 271 17.46 -3.03 9.45
N GLN A 272 16.26 -2.51 9.69
CA GLN A 272 15.69 -2.50 11.03
C GLN A 272 15.19 -3.90 11.34
N TYR A 273 15.90 -4.61 12.21
CA TYR A 273 15.52 -5.93 12.69
C TYR A 273 14.36 -5.80 13.67
N PHE A 274 13.31 -6.58 13.44
CA PHE A 274 12.22 -6.76 14.40
C PHE A 274 12.73 -7.62 15.54
N VAL A 275 12.63 -7.12 16.78
CA VAL A 275 13.08 -7.83 17.99
C VAL A 275 11.84 -8.31 18.73
N ASP A 276 11.62 -9.62 18.70
CA ASP A 276 10.47 -10.31 19.28
C ASP A 276 10.75 -10.92 20.66
N ILE A 277 12.03 -11.20 20.93
CA ILE A 277 12.52 -11.73 22.19
C ILE A 277 13.59 -10.78 22.75
N LYS A 278 13.43 -10.43 24.02
CA LYS A 278 14.39 -9.59 24.74
C LYS A 278 14.57 -10.10 26.16
N GLN A 279 15.81 -10.37 26.55
CA GLN A 279 16.15 -10.55 27.95
C GLN A 279 16.35 -9.18 28.58
N VAL A 280 15.70 -8.96 29.72
CA VAL A 280 15.72 -7.70 30.45
C VAL A 280 15.99 -7.94 31.92
N ARG A 281 16.70 -7.00 32.54
CA ARG A 281 16.87 -6.91 33.99
C ARG A 281 16.10 -5.69 34.48
N THR A 282 15.22 -5.89 35.43
CA THR A 282 14.38 -4.84 36.02
C THR A 282 14.77 -4.63 37.47
N ILE A 283 15.02 -3.37 37.83
CA ILE A 283 15.44 -2.95 39.16
C ILE A 283 14.46 -1.90 39.67
N GLY A 284 13.75 -2.21 40.75
CA GLY A 284 12.92 -1.25 41.45
C GLY A 284 13.78 -0.19 42.14
N GLY A 285 13.27 1.03 42.26
CA GLY A 285 13.95 2.07 43.02
C GLY A 285 14.03 1.69 44.49
N ASN A 286 15.10 2.09 45.17
CA ASN A 286 15.24 1.93 46.61
C ASN A 286 14.33 2.91 47.34
N GLY A 287 13.86 2.53 48.52
CA GLY A 287 13.21 3.48 49.43
C GLY A 287 14.23 4.51 49.93
N GLY A 288 13.78 5.73 50.19
CA GLY A 288 14.59 6.73 50.87
C GLY A 288 14.77 6.36 52.34
N ASP A 289 15.92 6.74 52.91
CA ASP A 289 16.19 6.52 54.34
C ASP A 289 15.36 7.44 55.23
N GLY A 290 14.93 6.93 56.38
CA GLY A 290 14.38 7.77 57.44
C GLY A 290 15.49 8.60 58.10
N GLU A 291 15.17 9.83 58.47
CA GLU A 291 16.16 10.74 59.05
C GLU A 291 16.10 10.71 60.59
N LEU A 292 17.26 10.86 61.24
CA LEU A 292 17.37 10.92 62.70
C LEU A 292 17.76 12.35 63.09
N THR A 293 16.75 13.16 63.39
CA THR A 293 16.93 14.55 63.80
C THR A 293 16.09 14.91 65.01
N PHE A 294 16.52 15.95 65.72
CA PHE A 294 15.78 16.52 66.84
C PHE A 294 15.55 18.01 66.58
N LEU A 295 14.34 18.47 66.88
CA LEU A 295 13.96 19.86 66.67
C LEU A 295 14.78 20.75 67.61
N GLN A 296 15.45 21.74 67.04
CA GLN A 296 16.18 22.75 67.79
C GLN A 296 15.35 24.03 67.86
N LEU A 297 14.97 24.43 69.07
CA LEU A 297 14.30 25.68 69.37
C LEU A 297 15.24 26.59 70.16
N TRP A 298 15.01 27.90 70.09
CA TRP A 298 15.76 28.85 70.91
C TRP A 298 15.64 28.46 72.39
N VAL A 299 16.78 28.21 73.05
CA VAL A 299 16.93 27.75 74.46
C VAL A 299 16.65 26.25 74.70
N ASN A 300 16.26 25.47 73.68
CA ASN A 300 16.05 24.02 73.80
C ASN A 300 16.63 23.26 72.60
N ASP A 301 17.79 22.62 72.80
CA ASP A 301 18.51 21.90 71.76
C ASP A 301 17.88 20.54 71.39
N GLN A 302 16.95 20.01 72.19
CA GLN A 302 16.25 18.74 71.93
C GLN A 302 14.75 18.88 72.24
N ALA A 303 14.03 19.63 71.41
CA ALA A 303 12.60 19.88 71.56
C ALA A 303 11.68 18.72 71.12
N GLY A 304 12.25 17.54 70.85
CA GLY A 304 11.56 16.33 70.41
C GLY A 304 12.13 15.78 69.10
N PRO A 305 11.84 14.52 68.75
CA PRO A 305 12.23 13.96 67.45
C PRO A 305 11.46 14.65 66.32
N ASP A 306 12.15 15.04 65.25
CA ASP A 306 11.58 15.74 64.09
C ASP A 306 12.10 15.18 62.75
N GLY A 307 12.65 13.98 62.75
CA GLY A 307 13.09 13.30 61.53
C GLY A 307 11.90 12.71 60.78
N GLY A 308 11.74 13.17 59.53
CA GLY A 308 10.75 12.62 58.60
C GLY A 308 11.12 11.23 58.08
N ASP A 309 10.11 10.50 57.64
CA ASP A 309 10.23 9.24 56.92
C ASP A 309 10.75 9.47 55.49
N GLY A 310 11.45 8.48 54.94
CA GLY A 310 11.84 8.46 53.54
C GLY A 310 10.67 8.14 52.61
N GLY A 311 10.78 8.58 51.36
CA GLY A 311 9.82 8.28 50.30
C GLY A 311 9.98 6.86 49.75
N ASN A 312 8.90 6.31 49.19
CA ASN A 312 8.93 5.01 48.52
C ASN A 312 9.66 5.09 47.17
N GLY A 313 10.40 4.02 46.86
CA GLY A 313 11.04 3.84 45.56
C GLY A 313 10.05 3.52 44.45
N GLY A 314 10.41 3.87 43.22
CA GLY A 314 9.58 3.68 42.03
C GLY A 314 9.47 2.22 41.63
N HIS A 315 8.33 1.84 41.06
CA HIS A 315 8.12 0.51 40.48
C HIS A 315 8.52 0.49 39.01
N VAL A 316 9.00 -0.66 38.54
CA VAL A 316 9.12 -0.94 37.10
C VAL A 316 7.89 -1.70 36.64
N ILE A 317 7.20 -1.17 35.64
CA ILE A 317 5.91 -1.70 35.17
C ILE A 317 5.98 -1.90 33.66
N PHE A 318 5.59 -3.08 33.17
CA PHE A 318 5.32 -3.30 31.76
C PHE A 318 3.84 -3.03 31.48
N GLU A 319 3.56 -2.16 30.51
CA GLU A 319 2.21 -1.80 30.08
C GLU A 319 2.00 -2.24 28.62
N ALA A 320 0.95 -3.03 28.37
CA ALA A 320 0.57 -3.44 27.03
C ALA A 320 0.00 -2.27 26.23
N SER A 321 0.58 -1.94 25.08
CA SER A 321 0.15 -0.81 24.26
C SER A 321 0.14 -1.14 22.77
N THR A 322 -0.85 -0.61 22.04
CA THR A 322 -0.91 -0.66 20.56
C THR A 322 0.14 0.21 19.87
N ASP A 323 0.72 1.19 20.60
CA ASP A 323 1.68 2.16 20.05
C ASP A 323 3.00 1.48 19.66
N VAL A 324 3.30 0.34 20.29
CA VAL A 324 4.57 -0.36 20.24
C VAL A 324 4.41 -1.71 19.54
N LYS A 325 5.31 -2.01 18.61
CA LYS A 325 5.21 -3.20 17.74
C LYS A 325 6.27 -4.27 18.00
N ASP A 326 7.46 -3.86 18.45
CA ASP A 326 8.58 -4.74 18.76
C ASP A 326 9.14 -4.42 20.15
N LEU A 327 10.06 -5.26 20.63
CA LEU A 327 10.81 -5.04 21.87
C LEU A 327 12.15 -4.33 21.60
N GLY A 328 12.30 -3.69 20.43
CA GLY A 328 13.56 -3.10 20.00
C GLY A 328 13.98 -1.89 20.84
N HIS A 329 13.00 -1.08 21.26
CA HIS A 329 13.20 0.08 22.14
C HIS A 329 13.44 -0.28 23.61
N VAL A 330 13.14 -1.52 24.01
CA VAL A 330 13.31 -1.96 25.39
C VAL A 330 14.80 -2.14 25.71
N LEU A 331 15.26 -1.40 26.71
CA LEU A 331 16.63 -1.46 27.18
C LEU A 331 16.89 -2.80 27.91
N PRO A 332 18.11 -3.35 27.82
CA PRO A 332 18.46 -4.58 28.54
C PRO A 332 18.41 -4.44 30.07
N VAL A 333 18.65 -3.23 30.58
CA VAL A 333 18.55 -2.91 32.01
C VAL A 333 17.58 -1.75 32.15
N ILE A 334 16.64 -1.91 33.07
CA ILE A 334 15.56 -0.99 33.34
C ILE A 334 15.57 -0.72 34.84
N GLU A 335 15.65 0.56 35.21
CA GLU A 335 15.72 1.00 36.60
C GLU A 335 14.61 2.03 36.84
N ALA A 336 13.97 1.97 38.00
CA ALA A 336 13.05 2.99 38.47
C ALA A 336 13.77 3.97 39.41
N GLU A 337 13.20 5.16 39.59
CA GLU A 337 13.80 6.19 40.44
C GLU A 337 13.74 5.80 41.93
N ASP A 338 14.78 6.17 42.68
CA ASP A 338 14.84 5.98 44.13
C ASP A 338 13.96 7.01 44.86
N GLY A 339 13.44 6.61 46.03
CA GLY A 339 12.72 7.50 46.94
C GLY A 339 13.67 8.52 47.58
N GLU A 340 13.17 9.72 47.81
CA GLU A 340 13.95 10.75 48.50
C GLU A 340 14.03 10.44 49.99
N LYS A 341 15.16 10.74 50.63
CA LYS A 341 15.30 10.55 52.08
C LYS A 341 14.41 11.51 52.87
N GLY A 342 14.15 11.17 54.13
CA GLY A 342 13.54 12.08 55.08
C GLY A 342 14.45 13.28 55.40
N TYR A 343 13.86 14.34 55.92
CA TYR A 343 14.56 15.54 56.37
C TYR A 343 14.07 15.95 57.76
N SER A 344 14.77 16.91 58.38
CA SER A 344 14.36 17.50 59.66
C SER A 344 13.06 18.30 59.53
N LYS A 345 12.47 18.65 60.68
CA LYS A 345 11.21 19.38 60.80
C LYS A 345 10.00 18.63 60.24
N ASP A 346 9.93 17.33 60.52
CA ASP A 346 8.86 16.43 60.09
C ASP A 346 8.66 16.42 58.55
N CYS A 347 9.76 16.63 57.81
CA CYS A 347 9.73 16.75 56.36
C CYS A 347 9.94 15.38 55.72
N PHE A 348 8.86 14.78 55.25
CA PHE A 348 8.87 13.47 54.58
C PHE A 348 9.52 13.54 53.19
N GLY A 349 10.27 12.50 52.85
CA GLY A 349 10.85 12.31 51.53
C GLY A 349 9.78 12.07 50.47
N LYS A 350 9.98 12.61 49.28
CA LYS A 350 9.07 12.44 48.14
C LYS A 350 9.13 11.00 47.60
N ASN A 351 7.95 10.44 47.30
CA ASN A 351 7.84 9.17 46.58
C ASN A 351 8.35 9.32 45.13
N ALA A 352 9.09 8.33 44.67
CA ALA A 352 9.67 8.32 43.34
C ALA A 352 8.64 8.02 42.24
N GLN A 353 8.90 8.48 41.02
CA GLN A 353 8.03 8.17 39.89
C GLN A 353 8.24 6.74 39.41
N HIS A 354 7.15 6.07 39.01
CA HIS A 354 7.22 4.73 38.46
C HIS A 354 7.73 4.77 37.01
N ASN A 355 8.57 3.79 36.66
CA ASN A 355 9.05 3.61 35.29
C ASN A 355 8.11 2.66 34.54
N VAL A 356 7.22 3.23 33.73
CA VAL A 356 6.25 2.48 32.92
C VAL A 356 6.79 2.29 31.51
N ILE A 357 7.02 1.04 31.13
CA ILE A 357 7.54 0.66 29.82
C ILE A 357 6.43 0.05 29.00
N LYS A 358 6.13 0.73 27.90
CA LYS A 358 5.19 0.22 26.91
C LYS A 358 5.79 -0.97 26.17
N VAL A 359 5.09 -2.09 26.19
CA VAL A 359 5.40 -3.31 25.43
C VAL A 359 4.24 -3.64 24.48
N PRO A 360 4.50 -4.35 23.37
CA PRO A 360 3.44 -4.77 22.45
C PRO A 360 2.39 -5.65 23.13
N ILE A 361 1.15 -5.58 22.63
CA ILE A 361 0.08 -6.49 23.04
C ILE A 361 0.45 -7.94 22.68
N GLY A 362 0.17 -8.85 23.59
CA GLY A 362 0.55 -10.26 23.54
C GLY A 362 1.99 -10.50 23.98
N THR A 363 2.60 -9.62 24.79
CA THR A 363 3.93 -9.89 25.35
C THR A 363 3.82 -10.85 26.54
N ILE A 364 4.46 -12.00 26.44
CA ILE A 364 4.60 -13.00 27.50
C ILE A 364 5.85 -12.67 28.31
N VAL A 365 5.66 -12.53 29.63
CA VAL A 365 6.76 -12.33 30.58
C VAL A 365 7.11 -13.68 31.18
N ARG A 366 8.33 -14.15 30.93
CA ARG A 366 8.86 -15.39 31.51
C ARG A 366 9.98 -15.10 32.49
N ASP A 367 10.06 -15.91 33.52
CA ASP A 367 11.24 -15.97 34.40
C ASP A 367 12.41 -16.69 33.70
N LEU A 368 13.63 -16.58 34.24
CA LEU A 368 14.83 -17.27 33.75
C LEU A 368 14.66 -18.80 33.70
N THR A 369 13.78 -19.35 34.54
CA THR A 369 13.41 -20.77 34.57
C THR A 369 12.50 -21.19 33.41
N GLY A 370 11.96 -20.23 32.64
CA GLY A 370 11.03 -20.45 31.54
C GLY A 370 9.55 -20.49 31.95
N LYS A 371 9.25 -20.39 33.25
CA LYS A 371 7.89 -20.27 33.77
C LYS A 371 7.24 -18.98 33.28
N ILE A 372 6.02 -19.08 32.76
CA ILE A 372 5.21 -17.91 32.38
C ILE A 372 4.69 -17.25 33.65
N LEU A 373 5.02 -15.97 33.84
CA LEU A 373 4.55 -15.17 34.97
C LEU A 373 3.29 -14.40 34.61
N CYS A 374 3.24 -13.86 33.40
CA CYS A 374 2.15 -13.02 32.92
C CYS A 374 2.07 -13.05 31.39
N ASP A 375 0.85 -12.90 30.87
CA ASP A 375 0.59 -12.66 29.45
C ASP A 375 -0.16 -11.33 29.31
N LEU A 376 0.46 -10.37 28.63
CA LEU A 376 -0.05 -9.02 28.46
C LEU A 376 -0.90 -8.92 27.20
N ASN A 377 -2.09 -9.53 27.22
CA ASN A 377 -2.93 -9.77 26.04
C ASN A 377 -3.93 -8.64 25.70
N GLN A 378 -4.19 -7.71 26.62
CA GLN A 378 -5.14 -6.61 26.43
C GLN A 378 -4.44 -5.25 26.52
N SER A 379 -4.88 -4.28 25.72
CA SER A 379 -4.35 -2.91 25.80
C SER A 379 -4.60 -2.30 27.18
N GLY A 380 -3.56 -1.68 27.75
CA GLY A 380 -3.59 -1.09 29.10
C GLY A 380 -3.35 -2.09 30.23
N MET A 381 -3.22 -3.39 29.94
CA MET A 381 -2.85 -4.38 30.94
C MET A 381 -1.44 -4.09 31.46
N MET A 382 -1.28 -4.11 32.79
CA MET A 382 -0.02 -3.78 33.46
C MET A 382 0.51 -4.97 34.25
N PHE A 383 1.84 -5.14 34.22
CA PHE A 383 2.55 -6.11 35.03
C PHE A 383 3.67 -5.41 35.80
N ILE A 384 3.65 -5.48 37.13
CA ILE A 384 4.72 -4.96 37.98
C ILE A 384 5.89 -5.93 37.90
N ALA A 385 6.94 -5.53 37.20
CA ALA A 385 8.13 -6.32 36.95
C ALA A 385 9.15 -6.21 38.10
N ALA A 386 9.24 -5.07 38.76
CA ALA A 386 10.03 -4.94 39.98
C ALA A 386 9.37 -3.94 40.91
N ARG A 387 9.11 -4.36 42.15
CA ARG A 387 8.62 -3.48 43.19
C ARG A 387 9.76 -2.60 43.72
N GLY A 388 9.41 -1.35 43.95
CA GLY A 388 10.28 -0.39 44.61
C GLY A 388 10.28 -0.64 46.12
N GLY A 389 11.38 -0.29 46.76
CA GLY A 389 11.54 -0.41 48.19
C GLY A 389 10.63 0.56 48.95
N ALA A 390 10.13 0.11 50.11
CA ALA A 390 9.45 0.98 51.05
C ALA A 390 10.42 2.00 51.66
N GLY A 391 9.95 3.24 51.85
CA GLY A 391 10.70 4.27 52.56
C GLY A 391 10.93 3.89 54.02
N GLY A 392 12.10 4.25 54.55
CA GLY A 392 12.47 4.00 55.93
C GLY A 392 11.79 5.00 56.87
N HIS A 393 11.34 4.52 58.03
CA HIS A 393 10.75 5.37 59.05
C HIS A 393 11.80 6.26 59.75
N GLY A 394 11.48 7.53 59.91
CA GLY A 394 12.28 8.49 60.67
C GLY A 394 12.16 8.26 62.17
N ASN A 395 12.95 8.96 62.97
CA ASN A 395 12.92 8.76 64.42
C ASN A 395 11.57 9.19 65.04
N ALA A 396 10.83 10.13 64.44
CA ALA A 396 9.53 10.55 64.92
C ALA A 396 8.51 9.39 64.98
N PHE A 397 8.59 8.43 64.04
CA PHE A 397 7.71 7.26 63.99
C PHE A 397 7.86 6.32 65.21
N PHE A 398 9.07 6.21 65.77
CA PHE A 398 9.38 5.33 66.91
C PHE A 398 9.05 5.94 68.28
N LYS A 399 8.46 7.12 68.31
CA LYS A 399 8.09 7.80 69.55
C LYS A 399 7.00 7.01 70.29
N SER A 400 7.25 6.71 71.55
CA SER A 400 6.29 6.02 72.43
C SER A 400 6.26 6.66 73.81
N ASP A 401 5.25 6.34 74.62
CA ASP A 401 5.11 6.84 75.99
C ASP A 401 6.37 6.54 76.84
N VAL A 402 7.05 5.42 76.55
CA VAL A 402 8.27 4.97 77.23
C VAL A 402 9.52 5.60 76.61
N ASN A 403 9.58 5.76 75.28
CA ASN A 403 10.73 6.33 74.57
C ASN A 403 10.32 7.59 73.79
N GLN A 404 10.41 8.74 74.46
CA GLN A 404 10.00 10.04 73.92
C GLN A 404 11.02 10.65 72.94
N SER A 405 12.29 10.21 72.99
CA SER A 405 13.39 10.72 72.16
C SER A 405 14.16 9.56 71.50
N PRO A 406 13.50 8.78 70.63
CA PRO A 406 14.13 7.68 69.91
C PRO A 406 15.34 8.15 69.10
N LYS A 407 16.43 7.39 69.21
CA LYS A 407 17.68 7.58 68.45
C LYS A 407 17.87 6.45 67.44
N ILE A 408 16.75 6.00 66.88
CA ILE A 408 16.69 4.96 65.87
C ILE A 408 15.92 5.51 64.67
N CYS A 409 16.34 5.14 63.48
CA CYS A 409 15.65 5.34 62.22
C CYS A 409 15.85 4.07 61.38
N GLU A 410 14.96 3.86 60.42
CA GLU A 410 15.06 2.75 59.47
C GLU A 410 15.68 3.23 58.16
N TYR A 411 16.54 2.38 57.60
CA TYR A 411 17.00 2.53 56.22
C TYR A 411 15.85 2.19 55.26
N GLY A 412 15.86 2.84 54.10
CA GLY A 412 14.94 2.48 53.02
C GLY A 412 15.18 1.04 52.56
N ALA A 413 14.09 0.35 52.24
CA ALA A 413 14.19 -1.01 51.71
C ALA A 413 14.82 -0.98 50.31
N ILE A 414 15.56 -2.04 50.00
CA ILE A 414 16.17 -2.21 48.67
C ILE A 414 15.07 -2.62 47.69
N GLY A 415 15.05 -2.01 46.49
CA GLY A 415 14.13 -2.39 45.43
C GLY A 415 14.40 -3.80 44.89
N GLU A 416 13.37 -4.44 44.34
CA GLU A 416 13.50 -5.77 43.75
C GLU A 416 14.43 -5.75 42.54
N ASN A 417 15.22 -6.81 42.36
CA ASN A 417 16.14 -6.96 41.24
C ASN A 417 15.89 -8.30 40.55
N LEU A 418 15.12 -8.27 39.46
CA LEU A 418 14.62 -9.45 38.77
C LEU A 418 15.05 -9.45 37.30
N GLN A 419 15.07 -10.64 36.70
CA GLN A 419 15.38 -10.81 35.29
C GLN A 419 14.27 -11.56 34.59
N TYR A 420 13.92 -11.11 33.40
CA TYR A 420 12.85 -11.66 32.60
C TYR A 420 13.28 -11.91 31.18
N LEU A 421 12.64 -12.89 30.56
CA LEU A 421 12.61 -13.07 29.13
C LEU A 421 11.24 -12.61 28.62
N LEU A 422 11.23 -11.49 27.90
CA LEU A 422 10.05 -11.00 27.21
C LEU A 422 9.98 -11.67 25.85
N GLU A 423 8.85 -12.32 25.55
CA GLU A 423 8.56 -12.97 24.28
C GLU A 423 7.23 -12.43 23.75
N ILE A 424 7.20 -11.82 22.58
CA ILE A 424 5.92 -11.48 21.94
C ILE A 424 5.27 -12.77 21.43
N ARG A 425 4.04 -13.08 21.90
CA ARG A 425 3.21 -14.24 21.52
C ARG A 425 2.90 -14.27 20.03
N SER A 426 2.95 -13.14 19.36
CA SER A 426 2.64 -13.02 17.93
C SER A 426 3.83 -13.39 17.05
N MET A 427 3.65 -14.44 16.24
CA MET A 427 4.34 -14.54 14.96
C MET A 427 3.30 -14.58 13.85
N ALA A 428 3.11 -13.42 13.23
CA ALA A 428 2.21 -13.16 12.10
C ALA A 428 0.76 -13.62 12.32
N HIS A 429 -0.19 -12.76 12.01
CA HIS A 429 -1.59 -13.18 12.03
C HIS A 429 -1.86 -14.27 10.97
N VAL A 430 -1.08 -14.29 9.90
CA VAL A 430 -1.25 -15.20 8.76
C VAL A 430 0.07 -15.91 8.40
N GLY A 431 0.04 -17.23 8.32
CA GLY A 431 1.17 -18.06 7.85
C GLY A 431 0.94 -18.58 6.42
N LEU A 432 1.88 -18.32 5.50
CA LEU A 432 1.82 -18.81 4.12
C LEU A 432 2.50 -20.17 4.00
N ILE A 433 1.75 -21.26 3.84
CA ILE A 433 2.25 -22.64 3.74
C ILE A 433 2.18 -23.14 2.30
N GLY A 434 3.16 -23.93 1.86
CA GLY A 434 3.15 -24.54 0.53
C GLY A 434 4.46 -25.26 0.22
N LEU A 435 4.48 -26.04 -0.85
CA LEU A 435 5.69 -26.68 -1.37
C LEU A 435 6.79 -25.65 -1.73
N PRO A 436 8.07 -26.05 -1.77
CA PRO A 436 9.12 -25.26 -2.41
C PRO A 436 8.67 -24.79 -3.80
N ASN A 437 8.97 -23.55 -4.17
CA ASN A 437 8.60 -22.94 -5.46
C ASN A 437 7.09 -22.75 -5.75
N ALA A 438 6.20 -22.98 -4.78
CA ALA A 438 4.76 -22.64 -4.92
C ALA A 438 4.49 -21.14 -5.09
N GLY A 439 5.50 -20.28 -4.89
CA GLY A 439 5.42 -18.82 -5.07
C GLY A 439 5.07 -18.04 -3.80
N LYS A 440 5.31 -18.62 -2.61
CA LYS A 440 5.05 -18.00 -1.31
C LYS A 440 5.76 -16.66 -1.12
N SER A 441 7.07 -16.63 -1.29
CA SER A 441 7.86 -15.39 -1.17
C SER A 441 7.48 -14.35 -2.22
N THR A 442 7.11 -14.80 -3.43
CA THR A 442 6.58 -13.91 -4.49
C THR A 442 5.25 -13.30 -4.08
N LEU A 443 4.35 -14.08 -3.48
CA LEU A 443 3.09 -13.59 -2.96
C LEU A 443 3.31 -12.61 -1.79
N LEU A 444 4.19 -12.94 -0.84
CA LEU A 444 4.54 -12.06 0.28
C LEU A 444 5.06 -10.70 -0.22
N GLN A 445 5.91 -10.70 -1.24
CA GLN A 445 6.40 -9.47 -1.87
C GLN A 445 5.30 -8.68 -2.59
N ALA A 446 4.33 -9.36 -3.18
CA ALA A 446 3.22 -8.74 -3.87
C ALA A 446 2.21 -8.09 -2.91
N ILE A 447 2.00 -8.68 -1.73
CA ILE A 447 1.04 -8.20 -0.72
C ILE A 447 1.66 -7.20 0.29
N SER A 448 2.96 -7.30 0.55
CA SER A 448 3.64 -6.47 1.55
C SER A 448 3.94 -5.07 1.03
N ARG A 449 3.56 -4.03 1.80
CA ARG A 449 3.88 -2.62 1.47
C ARG A 449 5.37 -2.28 1.63
N ALA A 450 6.08 -3.01 2.49
CA ALA A 450 7.51 -2.85 2.75
C ALA A 450 8.30 -4.02 2.14
N LYS A 451 9.59 -3.82 1.84
CA LYS A 451 10.48 -4.97 1.56
C LYS A 451 10.34 -5.94 2.75
N PRO A 452 10.02 -7.22 2.52
CA PRO A 452 9.85 -8.16 3.60
C PRO A 452 11.08 -8.14 4.51
N LYS A 453 10.86 -7.83 5.78
CA LYS A 453 11.96 -7.77 6.75
C LYS A 453 12.37 -9.20 7.07
N ILE A 454 13.68 -9.41 7.15
CA ILE A 454 14.26 -10.69 7.56
C ILE A 454 14.24 -10.69 9.10
N ALA A 455 13.45 -11.56 9.71
CA ALA A 455 13.41 -11.71 11.15
C ALA A 455 14.40 -12.80 11.58
N ALA A 456 15.24 -12.52 12.58
CA ALA A 456 16.21 -13.48 13.10
C ALA A 456 15.70 -14.01 14.43
N TYR A 457 15.21 -15.25 14.44
CA TYR A 457 14.66 -15.89 15.64
C TYR A 457 15.68 -16.86 16.26
N PRO A 458 15.81 -16.91 17.60
CA PRO A 458 16.87 -17.68 18.29
C PRO A 458 16.85 -19.19 18.03
N PHE A 459 15.75 -19.72 17.46
CA PHE A 459 15.52 -21.15 17.26
C PHE A 459 15.26 -21.53 15.79
N THR A 460 15.41 -20.58 14.87
CA THR A 460 15.25 -20.84 13.43
C THR A 460 16.62 -20.83 12.75
N THR A 461 16.92 -21.90 12.00
CA THR A 461 18.08 -21.95 11.10
C THR A 461 17.88 -21.11 9.84
N LEU A 462 16.62 -20.80 9.48
CA LEU A 462 16.24 -19.94 8.35
C LEU A 462 15.47 -18.74 8.87
N ARG A 463 15.92 -17.54 8.50
CA ARG A 463 15.27 -16.28 8.86
C ARG A 463 14.01 -16.08 8.01
N PRO A 464 12.78 -16.20 8.55
CA PRO A 464 11.57 -16.06 7.74
C PRO A 464 11.37 -14.60 7.31
N HIS A 465 10.68 -14.44 6.20
CA HIS A 465 10.31 -13.13 5.68
C HIS A 465 8.94 -12.73 6.21
N ILE A 466 8.85 -11.53 6.79
CA ILE A 466 7.59 -10.96 7.27
C ILE A 466 7.19 -9.79 6.40
N GLY A 467 5.95 -9.86 5.92
CA GLY A 467 5.27 -8.83 5.16
C GLY A 467 4.16 -8.18 5.98
N MET A 468 3.92 -6.88 5.75
CA MET A 468 2.83 -6.16 6.40
C MET A 468 1.79 -5.76 5.34
N ILE A 469 0.56 -6.24 5.52
CA ILE A 469 -0.62 -5.73 4.84
C ILE A 469 -1.17 -4.61 5.71
N GLN A 470 -1.58 -3.52 5.08
CA GLN A 470 -2.26 -2.41 5.77
C GLN A 470 -3.64 -2.26 5.12
N TYR A 471 -4.62 -1.85 5.91
CA TYR A 471 -6.00 -1.61 5.48
C TYR A 471 -6.34 -0.12 5.59
N ASP A 472 -7.51 0.29 5.11
CA ASP A 472 -7.99 1.68 5.12
C ASP A 472 -8.54 2.13 6.47
N ASP A 473 -8.84 1.19 7.36
CA ASP A 473 -9.11 1.35 8.79
C ASP A 473 -7.86 1.59 9.65
N TYR A 474 -6.69 1.78 9.01
CA TYR A 474 -5.36 1.93 9.62
C TYR A 474 -4.81 0.68 10.32
N GLU A 475 -5.52 -0.45 10.30
CA GLU A 475 -5.02 -1.70 10.85
C GLU A 475 -3.93 -2.33 9.97
N GLN A 476 -3.04 -3.09 10.61
CA GLN A 476 -1.95 -3.79 9.93
C GLN A 476 -1.99 -5.27 10.26
N VAL A 477 -2.03 -6.11 9.22
CA VAL A 477 -2.00 -7.56 9.35
C VAL A 477 -0.61 -8.06 8.95
N ALA A 478 0.07 -8.70 9.89
CA ALA A 478 1.37 -9.33 9.67
C ALA A 478 1.19 -10.69 8.98
N VAL A 479 1.94 -10.92 7.91
CA VAL A 479 1.97 -12.18 7.15
C VAL A 479 3.39 -12.72 7.16
N ALA A 480 3.57 -13.98 7.50
CA ALA A 480 4.86 -14.66 7.47
C ALA A 480 4.93 -15.64 6.30
N ASP A 481 6.03 -15.61 5.56
CA ASP A 481 6.39 -16.65 4.62
C ASP A 481 7.01 -17.83 5.37
N MET A 482 6.32 -18.96 5.32
CA MET A 482 6.77 -20.18 5.96
C MET A 482 7.66 -20.97 4.99
N PRO A 483 8.94 -21.32 5.29
CA PRO A 483 9.73 -22.24 4.48
C PRO A 483 8.96 -23.45 4.02
N GLY A 484 9.22 -23.85 2.77
CA GLY A 484 8.42 -24.87 2.11
C GLY A 484 8.51 -26.21 2.83
N LEU A 485 7.34 -26.78 3.14
CA LEU A 485 7.24 -28.13 3.66
C LEU A 485 7.45 -29.12 2.52
N ILE A 486 8.22 -30.16 2.80
CA ILE A 486 8.42 -31.33 1.94
C ILE A 486 7.87 -32.57 2.65
N GLU A 487 7.76 -33.70 1.96
CA GLU A 487 7.37 -34.97 2.58
C GLU A 487 8.30 -35.34 3.75
N ASP A 488 7.73 -35.91 4.81
CA ASP A 488 8.39 -36.27 6.08
C ASP A 488 8.94 -35.07 6.90
N SER A 489 8.50 -33.83 6.63
CA SER A 489 8.93 -32.65 7.40
C SER A 489 8.62 -32.78 8.90
N HIS A 490 7.50 -33.42 9.26
CA HIS A 490 7.13 -33.72 10.66
C HIS A 490 8.09 -34.69 11.37
N LYS A 491 8.91 -35.47 10.64
CA LYS A 491 9.89 -36.43 11.20
C LYS A 491 11.30 -35.85 11.34
N ASN A 492 11.47 -34.53 11.29
CA ASN A 492 12.79 -33.87 11.23
C ASN A 492 13.63 -34.21 9.98
N LYS A 493 13.03 -34.72 8.89
CA LYS A 493 13.72 -34.71 7.59
C LYS A 493 13.68 -33.28 7.05
N GLY A 494 14.82 -32.60 7.12
CA GLY A 494 14.90 -31.16 6.89
C GLY A 494 14.61 -30.35 8.17
N LEU A 495 14.18 -29.11 8.02
CA LEU A 495 14.05 -28.13 9.13
C LEU A 495 12.65 -28.10 9.79
N GLY A 496 11.87 -29.17 9.67
CA GLY A 496 10.39 -29.14 9.77
C GLY A 496 9.79 -28.91 11.17
N ILE A 497 10.25 -29.55 12.25
CA ILE A 497 9.57 -29.46 13.57
C ILE A 497 9.75 -28.08 14.24
N THR A 498 10.96 -27.53 14.25
CA THR A 498 11.21 -26.19 14.82
C THR A 498 10.44 -25.11 14.06
N PHE A 499 10.21 -25.35 12.78
CA PHE A 499 9.53 -24.45 11.88
C PHE A 499 8.00 -24.54 11.96
N LEU A 500 7.44 -25.74 12.08
CA LEU A 500 6.00 -25.95 12.28
C LEU A 500 5.49 -25.39 13.62
N LYS A 501 6.35 -25.31 14.65
CA LYS A 501 6.06 -24.53 15.87
C LYS A 501 5.70 -23.05 15.59
N HIS A 502 6.11 -22.50 14.45
CA HIS A 502 5.78 -21.13 14.06
C HIS A 502 4.39 -21.06 13.41
N ALA A 503 3.89 -22.14 12.79
CA ALA A 503 2.51 -22.22 12.29
C ALA A 503 1.51 -22.18 13.46
N GLU A 504 1.87 -22.77 14.61
CA GLU A 504 1.04 -22.73 15.82
C GLU A 504 0.79 -21.32 16.34
N ARG A 505 1.66 -20.38 16.00
CA ARG A 505 1.55 -18.97 16.41
C ARG A 505 0.74 -18.12 15.42
N CYS A 506 0.39 -18.64 14.24
CA CYS A 506 -0.38 -17.93 13.23
C CYS A 506 -1.90 -18.12 13.44
N ALA A 507 -2.68 -17.03 13.56
CA ALA A 507 -4.14 -17.11 13.71
C ALA A 507 -4.82 -17.81 12.53
N THR A 508 -4.30 -17.64 11.32
CA THR A 508 -4.82 -18.24 10.08
C THR A 508 -3.70 -18.83 9.24
N LEU A 509 -3.95 -19.97 8.59
CA LEU A 509 -3.02 -20.60 7.67
C LEU A 509 -3.54 -20.52 6.23
N VAL A 510 -2.67 -20.06 5.32
CA VAL A 510 -2.98 -19.90 3.90
C VAL A 510 -2.15 -20.90 3.10
N PHE A 511 -2.81 -21.84 2.46
CA PHE A 511 -2.20 -22.87 1.63
C PHE A 511 -2.01 -22.36 0.21
N ILE A 512 -0.76 -22.24 -0.21
CA ILE A 512 -0.37 -21.82 -1.55
C ILE A 512 -0.02 -23.06 -2.36
N ILE A 513 -0.89 -23.38 -3.32
CA ILE A 513 -0.77 -24.52 -4.21
C ILE A 513 -0.36 -24.04 -5.59
N ASP A 514 0.62 -24.71 -6.20
CA ASP A 514 0.99 -24.49 -7.59
C ASP A 514 0.04 -25.28 -8.49
N ILE A 515 -0.82 -24.57 -9.24
CA ILE A 515 -1.84 -25.20 -10.08
C ILE A 515 -1.28 -25.76 -11.39
N THR A 516 -0.03 -25.45 -11.72
CA THR A 516 0.60 -25.93 -12.96
C THR A 516 1.12 -27.36 -12.87
N LEU A 517 1.13 -27.94 -11.67
CA LEU A 517 1.45 -29.34 -11.47
C LEU A 517 0.35 -30.22 -12.07
N ASP A 518 0.71 -31.42 -12.51
CA ASP A 518 -0.25 -32.38 -13.09
C ASP A 518 -1.32 -32.80 -12.07
N GLU A 519 -0.94 -32.93 -10.79
CA GLU A 519 -1.83 -33.36 -9.70
C GLU A 519 -1.73 -32.42 -8.49
N PRO A 520 -2.35 -31.22 -8.55
CA PRO A 520 -2.29 -30.23 -7.48
C PRO A 520 -2.99 -30.69 -6.19
N TRP A 521 -3.99 -31.59 -6.28
CA TRP A 521 -4.68 -32.15 -5.11
C TRP A 521 -3.76 -32.97 -4.22
N ARG A 522 -2.85 -33.78 -4.80
CA ARG A 522 -1.84 -34.53 -4.02
C ARG A 522 -0.92 -33.61 -3.21
N SER A 523 -0.55 -32.47 -3.80
CA SER A 523 0.26 -31.46 -3.12
C SER A 523 -0.46 -30.88 -1.90
N PHE A 524 -1.77 -30.62 -2.02
CA PHE A 524 -2.60 -30.15 -0.92
C PHE A 524 -2.79 -31.23 0.16
N GLU A 525 -3.10 -32.47 -0.22
CA GLU A 525 -3.25 -33.60 0.69
C GLU A 525 -1.97 -33.87 1.50
N MET A 526 -0.81 -33.82 0.85
CA MET A 526 0.49 -33.97 1.51
C MET A 526 0.72 -32.86 2.55
N LEU A 527 0.50 -31.59 2.18
CA LEU A 527 0.66 -30.47 3.12
C LEU A 527 -0.29 -30.60 4.32
N ARG A 528 -1.53 -31.02 4.08
CA ARG A 528 -2.52 -31.25 5.13
C ARG A 528 -2.12 -32.42 6.04
N TYR A 529 -1.59 -33.50 5.47
CA TYR A 529 -1.06 -34.64 6.22
C TYR A 529 0.10 -34.22 7.12
N GLU A 530 1.09 -33.49 6.59
CA GLU A 530 2.24 -33.02 7.35
C GLU A 530 1.85 -32.13 8.55
N ILE A 531 0.89 -31.21 8.35
CA ILE A 531 0.37 -30.37 9.44
C ILE A 531 -0.39 -31.21 10.47
N ASN A 532 -1.20 -32.16 10.01
CA ASN A 532 -1.97 -33.04 10.91
C ASN A 532 -1.05 -33.91 11.79
N GLN A 533 0.02 -34.44 11.21
CA GLN A 533 1.01 -35.25 11.94
C GLN A 533 1.79 -34.43 12.96
N PHE A 534 1.99 -33.13 12.71
CA PHE A 534 2.66 -32.25 13.65
C PHE A 534 1.75 -31.83 14.81
N ASN A 535 0.58 -31.27 14.51
CA ASN A 535 -0.41 -30.93 15.53
C ASN A 535 -1.83 -30.97 14.93
N PRO A 536 -2.71 -31.88 15.39
CA PRO A 536 -4.07 -32.00 14.85
C PRO A 536 -4.90 -30.73 15.06
N LYS A 537 -4.63 -29.94 16.11
CA LYS A 537 -5.34 -28.68 16.40
C LYS A 537 -5.14 -27.59 15.34
N LEU A 538 -4.15 -27.74 14.46
CA LEU A 538 -3.91 -26.78 13.37
C LEU A 538 -4.91 -26.93 12.22
N ASN A 539 -5.49 -28.12 12.04
CA ASN A 539 -6.54 -28.35 11.04
C ASN A 539 -7.90 -27.77 11.45
N ASP A 540 -8.10 -27.51 12.73
CA ASP A 540 -9.33 -26.90 13.26
C ASP A 540 -9.37 -25.37 13.06
N ARG A 541 -8.25 -24.76 12.64
CA ARG A 541 -8.16 -23.32 12.40
C ARG A 541 -8.83 -22.94 11.07
N PRO A 542 -9.18 -21.66 10.87
CA PRO A 542 -9.63 -21.20 9.57
C PRO A 542 -8.53 -21.43 8.51
N LEU A 543 -8.87 -22.20 7.47
CA LEU A 543 -7.97 -22.59 6.39
C LEU A 543 -8.37 -21.83 5.11
N LEU A 544 -7.40 -21.18 4.46
CA LEU A 544 -7.61 -20.54 3.18
C LEU A 544 -6.77 -21.22 2.09
N ILE A 545 -7.38 -21.60 0.98
CA ILE A 545 -6.68 -22.27 -0.12
C ILE A 545 -6.51 -21.30 -1.29
N VAL A 546 -5.27 -21.17 -1.75
CA VAL A 546 -4.84 -20.25 -2.79
C VAL A 546 -4.20 -21.05 -3.92
N ALA A 547 -4.87 -21.07 -5.08
CA ALA A 547 -4.32 -21.62 -6.31
C ALA A 547 -3.48 -20.55 -7.03
N ASN A 548 -2.16 -20.70 -6.99
CA ASN A 548 -1.21 -19.73 -7.53
C ASN A 548 -0.71 -20.13 -8.92
N LYS A 549 -0.08 -19.18 -9.63
CA LYS A 549 0.46 -19.31 -11.00
C LYS A 549 -0.59 -19.45 -12.11
N MET A 550 -1.76 -18.82 -11.93
CA MET A 550 -2.80 -18.74 -12.97
C MET A 550 -2.37 -18.02 -14.27
N ASP A 551 -1.18 -17.41 -14.30
CA ASP A 551 -0.60 -16.80 -15.51
C ASP A 551 -0.01 -17.81 -16.50
N LEU A 552 0.15 -19.08 -16.11
CA LEU A 552 0.75 -20.12 -16.92
C LEU A 552 -0.30 -20.94 -17.68
N PRO A 553 0.05 -21.52 -18.85
CA PRO A 553 -0.86 -22.38 -19.61
C PRO A 553 -1.26 -23.62 -18.79
N ASN A 554 -2.43 -24.19 -19.09
CA ASN A 554 -3.06 -25.33 -18.40
C ASN A 554 -3.61 -25.05 -17.00
N ALA A 555 -3.37 -23.86 -16.42
CA ALA A 555 -3.83 -23.51 -15.09
C ALA A 555 -5.36 -23.49 -14.94
N GLU A 556 -6.11 -23.06 -15.97
CA GLU A 556 -7.58 -22.99 -15.92
C GLU A 556 -8.23 -24.38 -15.87
N VAL A 557 -7.69 -25.35 -16.62
CA VAL A 557 -8.18 -26.73 -16.64
C VAL A 557 -7.85 -27.42 -15.30
N ASN A 558 -6.61 -27.27 -14.84
CA ASN A 558 -6.19 -27.86 -13.56
C ASN A 558 -6.92 -27.24 -12.36
N LEU A 559 -7.33 -25.97 -12.43
CA LEU A 559 -8.15 -25.34 -11.41
C LEU A 559 -9.51 -26.01 -11.27
N GLN A 560 -10.17 -26.35 -12.39
CA GLN A 560 -11.46 -27.06 -12.37
C GLN A 560 -11.30 -28.43 -11.72
N LEU A 561 -10.32 -29.22 -12.16
CA LEU A 561 -10.02 -30.52 -11.58
C LEU A 561 -9.69 -30.42 -10.09
N PHE A 562 -8.93 -29.42 -9.68
CA PHE A 562 -8.59 -29.19 -8.27
C PHE A 562 -9.81 -28.83 -7.41
N GLN A 563 -10.72 -28.00 -7.93
CA GLN A 563 -11.96 -27.63 -7.25
C GLN A 563 -12.93 -28.81 -7.10
N GLU A 564 -12.92 -29.76 -8.03
CA GLU A 564 -13.71 -31.00 -7.93
C GLU A 564 -13.19 -31.94 -6.82
N HIS A 565 -11.87 -32.01 -6.65
CA HIS A 565 -11.24 -32.87 -5.63
C HIS A 565 -11.19 -32.21 -4.24
N VAL A 566 -11.16 -30.88 -4.17
CA VAL A 566 -11.06 -30.13 -2.92
C VAL A 566 -12.40 -29.45 -2.63
N ASN A 567 -13.17 -30.05 -1.71
CA ASN A 567 -14.50 -29.55 -1.30
C ASN A 567 -14.41 -28.34 -0.34
N MET A 568 -13.58 -27.35 -0.68
CA MET A 568 -13.32 -26.13 0.09
C MET A 568 -13.19 -24.93 -0.86
N PRO A 569 -13.46 -23.70 -0.39
CA PRO A 569 -13.32 -22.51 -1.23
C PRO A 569 -11.86 -22.28 -1.64
N VAL A 570 -11.61 -22.25 -2.95
CA VAL A 570 -10.28 -22.00 -3.55
C VAL A 570 -10.25 -20.62 -4.20
N ILE A 571 -9.23 -19.82 -3.90
CA ILE A 571 -9.00 -18.50 -4.50
C ILE A 571 -7.90 -18.60 -5.56
N PRO A 572 -8.23 -18.47 -6.85
CA PRO A 572 -7.23 -18.47 -7.92
C PRO A 572 -6.53 -17.11 -8.01
N ILE A 573 -5.20 -17.09 -7.99
CA ILE A 573 -4.38 -15.88 -8.07
C ILE A 573 -3.19 -16.05 -9.01
N SER A 574 -2.62 -14.92 -9.44
CA SER A 574 -1.25 -14.88 -9.95
C SER A 574 -0.45 -13.88 -9.12
N ALA A 575 0.41 -14.38 -8.22
CA ALA A 575 1.29 -13.56 -7.42
C ALA A 575 2.23 -12.68 -8.26
N LYS A 576 2.67 -13.20 -9.43
CA LYS A 576 3.60 -12.52 -10.33
C LYS A 576 2.94 -11.38 -11.11
N MET A 577 1.72 -11.59 -11.60
CA MET A 577 0.96 -10.59 -12.38
C MET A 577 0.11 -9.66 -11.51
N GLY A 578 -0.09 -10.01 -10.24
CA GLY A 578 -0.96 -9.28 -9.33
C GLY A 578 -2.45 -9.56 -9.53
N THR A 579 -2.79 -10.64 -10.24
CA THR A 579 -4.18 -11.00 -10.58
C THR A 579 -4.91 -11.52 -9.34
N ASN A 580 -6.10 -10.99 -9.07
CA ASN A 580 -7.02 -11.42 -8.00
C ASN A 580 -6.48 -11.32 -6.55
N ILE A 581 -5.38 -10.62 -6.31
CA ILE A 581 -4.80 -10.43 -4.97
C ILE A 581 -5.74 -9.66 -4.04
N SER A 582 -6.53 -8.71 -4.55
CA SER A 582 -7.48 -7.94 -3.74
C SER A 582 -8.54 -8.81 -3.08
N LYS A 583 -9.01 -9.86 -3.78
CA LYS A 583 -9.96 -10.83 -3.22
C LYS A 583 -9.32 -11.61 -2.08
N LEU A 584 -8.09 -12.09 -2.28
CA LEU A 584 -7.32 -12.77 -1.24
C LEU A 584 -7.15 -11.90 0.02
N LEU A 585 -6.78 -10.63 -0.15
CA LEU A 585 -6.60 -9.71 0.98
C LEU A 585 -7.91 -9.44 1.74
N ARG A 586 -9.04 -9.35 1.03
CA ARG A 586 -10.36 -9.19 1.66
C ARG A 586 -10.70 -10.41 2.54
N GLU A 587 -10.49 -11.62 2.03
CA GLU A 587 -10.74 -12.85 2.78
C GLU A 587 -9.82 -12.99 4.00
N ILE A 588 -8.54 -12.61 3.86
CA ILE A 588 -7.60 -12.55 4.99
C ILE A 588 -8.11 -11.60 6.09
N LYS A 589 -8.67 -10.44 5.73
CA LYS A 589 -9.22 -9.48 6.71
C LYS A 589 -10.43 -10.05 7.45
N ILE A 590 -11.35 -10.69 6.73
CA ILE A 590 -12.52 -11.34 7.35
C ILE A 590 -12.08 -12.39 8.39
N LEU A 591 -11.14 -13.26 8.02
CA LEU A 591 -10.63 -14.29 8.93
C LEU A 591 -9.92 -13.69 10.14
N TYR A 592 -9.17 -12.60 9.94
CA TYR A 592 -8.50 -11.88 11.03
C TYR A 592 -9.48 -11.22 12.00
N ASP A 593 -10.52 -10.56 11.48
CA ASP A 593 -11.51 -9.86 12.30
C ASP A 593 -12.36 -10.85 13.10
N ASN A 594 -12.75 -11.99 12.51
CA ASN A 594 -13.45 -13.06 13.22
C ASN A 594 -12.59 -13.65 14.35
N PHE A 595 -11.29 -13.87 14.12
CA PHE A 595 -10.38 -14.37 15.15
C PHE A 595 -10.27 -13.41 16.34
N LYS A 596 -10.28 -12.08 16.09
CA LYS A 596 -10.29 -11.06 17.14
C LYS A 596 -11.54 -11.12 18.03
N ILE A 597 -12.69 -11.49 17.47
CA ILE A 597 -13.98 -11.52 18.16
C ILE A 597 -14.15 -12.79 19.02
N ASP A 598 -13.50 -13.91 18.66
CA ASP A 598 -13.58 -15.18 19.40
C ASP A 598 -12.63 -15.26 20.62
N GLU A 599 -11.58 -14.42 20.70
CA GLU A 599 -10.68 -14.36 21.87
C GLU A 599 -11.30 -13.82 23.18
N PRO A 600 -12.24 -12.85 23.20
CA PRO A 600 -12.84 -12.38 24.45
C PRO A 600 -13.77 -13.39 25.14
N GLU A 601 -14.35 -14.39 24.46
CA GLU A 601 -15.32 -15.30 25.08
C GLU A 601 -14.70 -16.55 25.73
N LYS A 602 -13.53 -17.02 25.27
CA LYS A 602 -12.88 -18.23 25.83
C LYS A 602 -12.18 -18.04 27.17
N ASN A 603 -11.99 -16.80 27.63
CA ASN A 603 -11.28 -16.51 28.89
C ASN A 603 -12.22 -16.29 30.08
N ASN A 604 -13.55 -16.32 29.90
CA ASN A 604 -14.52 -16.12 30.97
C ASN A 604 -15.05 -17.42 31.60
N GLU A 605 -14.76 -18.60 31.04
CA GLU A 605 -15.23 -19.89 31.60
C GLU A 605 -14.22 -20.54 32.59
N GLY A 606 -13.10 -19.89 32.91
CA GLY A 606 -12.03 -20.47 33.74
C GLY A 606 -11.81 -19.85 35.13
N ASN A 607 -12.55 -18.80 35.51
CA ASN A 607 -12.33 -18.09 36.77
C ASN A 607 -13.53 -18.20 37.75
N GLU A 608 -14.09 -19.41 37.88
CA GLU A 608 -14.89 -19.81 39.03
C GLU A 608 -14.36 -21.16 39.54
N GLU A 609 -13.16 -21.17 40.11
CA GLU A 609 -12.76 -22.06 41.21
C GLU A 609 -11.36 -21.69 41.71
N PHE A 610 -11.28 -21.51 43.04
CA PHE A 610 -10.16 -21.11 43.93
C PHE A 610 -10.00 -19.62 44.26
#